data_AF-A0A951EY06-F1
#
_entry.id   AF-A0A951EY06-F1
#
_cell.length_a   1.000
_cell.length_b   1.000
_cell.length_c   1.000
_cell.angle_alpha   90.00
_cell.angle_beta   90.00
_cell.angle_gamma   90.00
#
_symmetry.space_group_name_H-M   'P 1'
#
loop_
_entity.id
_entity.type
_entity.pdbx_description
1 polymer ?
#
loop_
_entity_poly.entity_id
_entity_poly.type
_entity_poly.pdbx_seq_one_letter_code
_entity_poly.pdbx_strand_id
1 'polypeptide(L)'
;MLDLAKRTLQLTGNAKQMELAEWVFGELDRPANTQPPSPQAPSSTTYTDQLPNGKTVTEAVLVLHFPNAESPRNIQETANTIRAITEIVRLMPVNGTSAIVLRGNADRTALAEWIFNQLAQSAAAQRPGVYEYRLPPTSVVYDHADLTRVFYLSKTNNLQPIISAVREATKITRMMPQNQMNAIVARGTDSQMATASQLVLQLDRSPAQP
;
A
#
# COMPACT_ATOMS: atom_id res chain seq x y z
N MET A 1 20.04 -12.35 15.24
CA MET A 1 19.65 -13.56 15.98
C MET A 1 18.65 -13.18 17.07
N LEU A 2 17.49 -13.84 17.12
CA LEU A 2 16.46 -13.60 18.13
C LEU A 2 16.64 -14.55 19.31
N ASP A 3 16.81 -14.01 20.51
CA ASP A 3 16.78 -14.76 21.77
C ASP A 3 15.49 -14.37 22.52
N LEU A 4 14.49 -15.24 22.45
CA LEU A 4 13.19 -15.03 23.07
C LEU A 4 13.24 -15.10 24.60
N ALA A 5 14.18 -15.86 25.18
CA ALA A 5 14.30 -16.00 26.63
C ALA A 5 14.84 -14.70 27.25
N LYS A 6 15.78 -14.04 26.55
CA LYS A 6 16.34 -12.75 26.98
C LYS A 6 15.60 -11.54 26.41
N ARG A 7 14.66 -11.76 25.47
CA ARG A 7 14.01 -10.70 24.69
C ARG A 7 15.01 -9.79 23.98
N THR A 8 16.11 -10.37 23.49
CA THR A 8 17.17 -9.63 22.80
C THR A 8 17.23 -10.01 21.33
N LEU A 9 17.44 -9.03 20.47
CA LEU A 9 17.68 -9.22 19.05
C LEU A 9 19.08 -8.71 18.71
N GLN A 10 19.93 -9.58 18.18
CA GLN A 10 21.23 -9.20 17.63
C GLN A 10 21.10 -8.86 16.15
N LEU A 11 21.54 -7.67 15.74
CA LEU A 11 21.62 -7.23 14.36
C LEU A 11 23.08 -6.93 13.98
N THR A 12 23.37 -7.08 12.70
CA THR A 12 24.65 -6.73 12.09
C THR A 12 24.40 -5.91 10.85
N GLY A 13 25.14 -4.81 10.68
CA GLY A 13 25.09 -3.96 9.51
C GLY A 13 26.04 -2.78 9.65
N ASN A 14 26.08 -1.93 8.63
CA ASN A 14 26.84 -0.68 8.72
C ASN A 14 26.14 0.33 9.64
N ALA A 15 26.82 1.43 10.01
CA ALA A 15 26.29 2.43 10.93
C ALA A 15 24.92 2.97 10.51
N LYS A 16 24.71 3.25 9.22
CA LYS A 16 23.43 3.76 8.70
C LYS A 16 22.31 2.71 8.74
N GLN A 17 22.66 1.44 8.54
CA GLN A 17 21.70 0.33 8.68
C GLN A 17 21.29 0.13 10.14
N MET A 18 22.23 0.30 11.07
CA MET A 18 21.93 0.24 12.52
C MET A 18 21.06 1.41 12.95
N GLU A 19 21.39 2.64 12.53
CA GLU A 19 20.56 3.83 12.78
C GLU A 19 19.13 3.67 12.23
N LEU A 20 19.00 3.18 11.00
CA LEU A 20 17.68 2.90 10.43
C LEU A 20 16.94 1.82 11.22
N ALA A 21 17.62 0.74 11.62
CA ALA A 21 17.02 -0.33 12.38
C ALA A 21 16.53 0.16 13.76
N GLU A 22 17.35 0.93 14.47
CA GLU A 22 17.00 1.56 15.75
C GLU A 22 15.75 2.44 15.60
N TRP A 23 15.71 3.28 14.57
CA TRP A 23 14.53 4.09 14.27
C TRP A 23 13.29 3.22 14.01
N VAL A 24 13.38 2.22 13.12
CA VAL A 24 12.25 1.32 12.82
C VAL A 24 11.77 0.58 14.07
N PHE A 25 12.67 0.11 14.93
CA PHE A 25 12.27 -0.56 16.17
C PHE A 25 11.58 0.38 17.14
N GLY A 26 12.08 1.62 17.29
CA GLY A 26 11.42 2.63 18.11
C GLY A 26 10.01 2.97 17.60
N GLU A 27 9.83 3.00 16.28
CA GLU A 27 8.52 3.21 15.66
C GLU A 27 7.56 2.04 15.88
N LEU A 28 8.05 0.81 15.80
CA LEU A 28 7.24 -0.40 15.99
C LEU A 28 6.92 -0.68 17.47
N ASP A 29 7.74 -0.22 18.41
CA ASP A 29 7.52 -0.41 19.85
C ASP A 29 6.49 0.58 20.45
N ARG A 30 5.87 1.41 19.60
CA ARG A 30 4.83 2.36 20.05
C ARG A 30 3.61 1.58 20.57
N PRO A 31 3.13 1.88 21.80
CA PRO A 31 1.99 1.18 22.35
C PRO A 31 0.71 1.50 21.58
N ALA A 32 -0.06 0.47 21.21
CA ALA A 32 -1.31 0.58 20.44
C ALA A 32 -2.33 1.59 21.02
N ASN A 33 -2.25 1.87 22.33
CA ASN A 33 -3.15 2.76 23.05
C ASN A 33 -2.73 4.25 22.99
N THR A 34 -1.61 4.57 22.35
CA THR A 34 -1.16 5.96 22.16
C THR A 34 -1.51 6.53 20.79
N GLN A 35 -2.27 5.79 19.97
CA GLN A 35 -2.72 6.25 18.66
C GLN A 35 -3.91 7.21 18.83
N PRO A 36 -3.77 8.52 18.58
CA PRO A 36 -4.90 9.45 18.62
C PRO A 36 -5.90 9.17 17.48
N PRO A 37 -7.18 9.49 17.68
CA PRO A 37 -8.24 9.23 16.71
C PRO A 37 -8.21 10.27 15.57
N SER A 38 -7.31 10.12 14.60
CA SER A 38 -7.23 10.93 13.36
C SER A 38 -6.29 10.28 12.36
N PRO A 39 -6.35 10.58 11.04
CA PRO A 39 -5.33 10.14 10.10
C PRO A 39 -4.01 10.81 10.48
N GLN A 40 -3.14 10.11 11.22
CA GLN A 40 -1.79 10.57 11.46
C GLN A 40 -0.97 10.41 10.18
N ALA A 41 -0.15 11.42 9.89
CA ALA A 41 0.93 11.26 8.92
C ALA A 41 1.77 10.03 9.33
N PRO A 42 2.18 9.19 8.38
CA PRO A 42 2.98 8.04 8.69
C PRO A 42 4.29 8.46 9.35
N SER A 43 4.83 7.59 10.19
CA SER A 43 6.16 7.83 10.73
C SER A 43 7.16 7.64 9.58
N SER A 44 7.93 8.68 9.28
CA SER A 44 8.85 8.69 8.15
C SER A 44 10.27 9.08 8.55
N THR A 45 11.23 8.52 7.83
CA THR A 45 12.61 8.96 7.85
C THR A 45 13.22 8.79 6.46
N THR A 46 14.44 9.27 6.28
CA THR A 46 15.20 9.10 5.04
C THR A 46 16.38 8.17 5.27
N TYR A 47 16.57 7.21 4.36
CA TYR A 47 17.72 6.33 4.34
C TYR A 47 18.59 6.62 3.12
N THR A 48 19.84 7.00 3.35
CA THR A 48 20.79 7.32 2.28
C THR A 48 21.91 6.30 2.22
N ASP A 49 21.95 5.50 1.17
CA ASP A 49 22.97 4.47 0.95
C ASP A 49 23.92 4.82 -0.19
N GLN A 50 25.13 4.27 -0.17
CA GLN A 50 26.03 4.29 -1.31
C GLN A 50 26.06 2.92 -1.96
N LEU A 51 25.69 2.87 -3.23
CA LEU A 51 25.74 1.66 -4.02
C LEU A 51 27.20 1.30 -4.36
N PRO A 52 27.51 0.02 -4.67
CA PRO A 52 28.86 -0.41 -5.04
C PRO A 52 29.47 0.33 -6.23
N ASN A 53 28.64 0.93 -7.09
CA ASN A 53 29.06 1.75 -8.22
C ASN A 53 29.34 3.23 -7.86
N GLY A 54 29.38 3.57 -6.57
CA GLY A 54 29.62 4.93 -6.08
C GLY A 54 28.39 5.86 -6.13
N LYS A 55 27.23 5.39 -6.64
CA LYS A 55 26.01 6.20 -6.66
C LYS A 55 25.37 6.25 -5.28
N THR A 56 25.05 7.46 -4.82
CA THR A 56 24.21 7.66 -3.63
C THR A 56 22.74 7.49 -4.00
N VAL A 57 22.01 6.71 -3.19
CA VAL A 57 20.56 6.56 -3.30
C VAL A 57 19.93 7.00 -1.99
N THR A 58 18.98 7.91 -2.10
CA THR A 58 18.16 8.39 -0.99
C THR A 58 16.75 7.82 -1.14
N GLU A 59 16.31 7.07 -0.14
CA GLU A 59 14.98 6.46 -0.08
C GLU A 59 14.21 7.04 1.10
N ALA A 60 12.91 7.26 0.93
CA ALA A 60 11.99 7.46 2.04
C ALA A 60 11.68 6.11 2.67
N VAL A 61 11.58 6.09 4.01
CA VAL A 61 11.16 4.93 4.80
C VAL A 61 9.91 5.31 5.55
N LEU A 62 8.88 4.48 5.49
CA LEU A 62 7.61 4.67 6.18
C LEU A 62 7.31 3.49 7.10
N VAL A 63 6.78 3.79 8.29
CA VAL A 63 6.06 2.83 9.14
C VAL A 63 4.59 3.25 9.17
N LEU A 64 3.75 2.41 8.57
CA LEU A 64 2.31 2.61 8.42
C LEU A 64 1.57 1.78 9.46
N HIS A 65 0.96 2.42 10.45
CA HIS A 65 0.19 1.73 11.49
C HIS A 65 -1.29 1.70 11.13
N PHE A 66 -1.92 0.53 11.25
CA PHE A 66 -3.37 0.45 11.12
C PHE A 66 -4.04 1.16 12.30
N PRO A 67 -5.17 1.87 12.09
CA PRO A 67 -5.84 2.62 13.14
C PRO A 67 -6.43 1.72 14.23
N ASN A 68 -6.70 0.45 13.91
CA ASN A 68 -7.19 -0.56 14.84
C ASN A 68 -6.34 -1.83 14.71
N ALA A 69 -6.43 -2.71 15.71
CA ALA A 69 -5.88 -4.06 15.60
C ALA A 69 -6.44 -4.76 14.37
N GLU A 70 -5.54 -5.26 13.52
CA GLU A 70 -5.88 -5.79 12.22
C GLU A 70 -5.50 -7.27 12.09
N SER A 71 -6.29 -8.03 11.34
CA SER A 71 -6.00 -9.44 11.12
C SER A 71 -4.70 -9.62 10.31
N PRO A 72 -3.86 -10.63 10.62
CA PRO A 72 -2.66 -10.92 9.81
C PRO A 72 -2.96 -11.09 8.31
N ARG A 73 -4.16 -11.62 8.00
CA ARG A 73 -4.66 -11.76 6.63
C ARG A 73 -4.85 -10.41 5.95
N ASN A 74 -5.53 -9.45 6.58
CA ASN A 74 -5.77 -8.12 5.98
C ASN A 74 -4.46 -7.32 5.84
N ILE A 75 -3.57 -7.42 6.85
CA ILE A 75 -2.24 -6.79 6.80
C ILE A 75 -1.48 -7.30 5.56
N GLN A 76 -1.48 -8.62 5.35
CA GLN A 76 -0.81 -9.24 4.20
C GLN A 76 -1.45 -8.88 2.86
N GLU A 77 -2.79 -8.86 2.79
CA GLU A 77 -3.53 -8.44 1.58
C GLU A 77 -3.22 -6.98 1.22
N THR A 78 -3.22 -6.07 2.20
CA THR A 78 -2.86 -4.65 2.02
C THR A 78 -1.41 -4.49 1.56
N ALA A 79 -0.48 -5.18 2.22
CA ALA A 79 0.94 -5.18 1.86
C ALA A 79 1.19 -5.66 0.42
N ASN A 80 0.47 -6.71 -0.01
CA ASN A 80 0.57 -7.23 -1.37
C ASN A 80 0.02 -6.27 -2.40
N THR A 81 -1.08 -5.59 -2.10
CA THR A 81 -1.64 -4.55 -2.97
C THR A 81 -0.70 -3.37 -3.12
N ILE A 82 -0.17 -2.83 -2.01
CA ILE A 82 0.82 -1.76 -2.06
C ILE A 82 2.02 -2.21 -2.92
N ARG A 83 2.56 -3.41 -2.69
CA ARG A 83 3.69 -3.93 -3.46
C ARG A 83 3.38 -4.04 -4.96
N ALA A 84 2.22 -4.56 -5.32
CA ALA A 84 1.85 -4.76 -6.73
C ALA A 84 1.57 -3.43 -7.47
N ILE A 85 0.95 -2.46 -6.81
CA ILE A 85 0.56 -1.18 -7.43
C ILE A 85 1.74 -0.19 -7.49
N THR A 86 2.54 -0.14 -6.42
CA THR A 86 3.69 0.78 -6.29
C THR A 86 5.01 0.18 -6.74
N GLU A 87 5.08 -1.14 -6.91
CA GLU A 87 6.31 -1.87 -7.23
C GLU A 87 7.44 -1.66 -6.20
N ILE A 88 7.09 -1.29 -4.97
CA ILE A 88 8.03 -1.23 -3.86
C ILE A 88 8.34 -2.66 -3.40
N VAL A 89 9.52 -3.15 -3.76
CA VAL A 89 9.98 -4.50 -3.37
C VAL A 89 10.32 -4.56 -1.88
N ARG A 90 10.88 -3.46 -1.33
CA ARG A 90 11.31 -3.35 0.07
C ARG A 90 10.14 -2.95 0.96
N LEU A 91 9.21 -3.87 1.16
CA LEU A 91 8.01 -3.72 1.98
C LEU A 91 7.84 -4.98 2.85
N MET A 92 7.54 -4.82 4.13
CA MET A 92 7.36 -5.90 5.10
C MET A 92 6.12 -5.66 5.98
N PRO A 93 5.16 -6.60 6.02
CA PRO A 93 4.09 -6.58 7.01
C PRO A 93 4.64 -6.99 8.39
N VAL A 94 4.20 -6.30 9.44
CA VAL A 94 4.56 -6.55 10.84
C VAL A 94 3.28 -6.80 11.64
N ASN A 95 2.91 -8.08 11.75
CA ASN A 95 1.62 -8.48 12.32
C ASN A 95 1.49 -8.15 13.81
N GLY A 96 2.57 -8.28 14.58
CA GLY A 96 2.54 -8.08 16.04
C GLY A 96 2.15 -6.67 16.48
N THR A 97 2.37 -5.68 15.62
CA THR A 97 2.10 -4.26 15.89
C THR A 97 1.06 -3.67 14.94
N SER A 98 0.38 -4.50 14.14
CA SER A 98 -0.53 -4.08 13.08
C SER A 98 0.08 -2.95 12.23
N ALA A 99 1.23 -3.23 11.61
CA ALA A 99 1.96 -2.24 10.83
C ALA A 99 2.50 -2.78 9.50
N ILE A 100 2.85 -1.89 8.58
CA ILE A 100 3.61 -2.16 7.36
C ILE A 100 4.81 -1.23 7.34
N VAL A 101 6.01 -1.80 7.22
CA VAL A 101 7.26 -1.04 7.02
C VAL A 101 7.64 -1.11 5.55
N LEU A 102 7.96 0.03 4.95
CA LEU A 102 8.39 0.07 3.56
C LEU A 102 9.47 1.13 3.33
N ARG A 103 10.26 0.94 2.27
CA ARG A 103 11.17 1.98 1.79
C ARG A 103 11.29 2.01 0.27
N GLY A 104 11.48 3.20 -0.29
CA GLY A 104 11.67 3.39 -1.71
C GLY A 104 11.79 4.86 -2.10
N ASN A 105 11.65 5.14 -3.40
CA ASN A 105 11.61 6.52 -3.90
C ASN A 105 10.38 7.27 -3.35
N ALA A 106 10.56 8.57 -3.08
CA ALA A 106 9.56 9.45 -2.47
C ALA A 106 8.17 9.40 -3.14
N ASP A 107 8.10 9.40 -4.47
CA ASP A 107 6.82 9.40 -5.19
C ASP A 107 6.07 8.07 -4.98
N ARG A 108 6.82 6.96 -4.94
CA ARG A 108 6.23 5.64 -4.71
C ARG A 108 5.80 5.45 -3.26
N THR A 109 6.57 5.96 -2.31
CA THR A 109 6.21 5.90 -0.89
C THR A 109 4.99 6.77 -0.60
N ALA A 110 4.85 7.92 -1.26
CA ALA A 110 3.66 8.76 -1.17
C ALA A 110 2.42 8.06 -1.76
N LEU A 111 2.54 7.39 -2.92
CA LEU A 111 1.47 6.55 -3.44
C LEU A 111 1.14 5.39 -2.49
N ALA A 112 2.15 4.75 -1.87
CA ALA A 112 1.95 3.67 -0.91
C ALA A 112 1.18 4.13 0.33
N GLU A 113 1.54 5.28 0.89
CA GLU A 113 0.82 5.92 1.99
C GLU A 113 -0.62 6.21 1.59
N TRP A 114 -0.84 6.78 0.41
CA TRP A 114 -2.18 7.06 -0.07
C TRP A 114 -3.04 5.79 -0.18
N ILE A 115 -2.51 4.72 -0.80
CA ILE A 115 -3.19 3.42 -0.91
C ILE A 115 -3.49 2.88 0.49
N PHE A 116 -2.52 2.90 1.40
CA PHE A 116 -2.69 2.47 2.77
C PHE A 116 -3.83 3.23 3.45
N ASN A 117 -3.88 4.56 3.32
CA ASN A 117 -4.94 5.36 3.91
C ASN A 117 -6.33 5.03 3.34
N GLN A 118 -6.44 4.59 2.08
CA GLN A 118 -7.71 4.07 1.54
C GLN A 118 -8.07 2.69 2.13
N LEU A 119 -7.06 1.84 2.35
CA LEU A 119 -7.25 0.44 2.76
C LEU A 119 -7.17 0.20 4.27
N ALA A 120 -6.79 1.18 5.08
CA ALA A 120 -6.74 1.07 6.53
C ALA A 120 -8.00 1.65 7.20
N GLN A 121 -8.83 2.38 6.43
CA GLN A 121 -10.10 2.91 6.91
C GLN A 121 -11.17 1.82 6.93
N SER A 122 -11.94 1.75 8.03
CA SER A 122 -13.08 0.84 8.14
C SER A 122 -14.11 1.08 7.03
N ALA A 123 -14.79 0.02 6.57
CA ALA A 123 -15.86 0.12 5.56
C ALA A 123 -16.97 1.13 5.91
N ALA A 124 -17.22 1.38 7.20
CA ALA A 124 -18.18 2.38 7.67
C ALA A 124 -17.70 3.84 7.52
N ALA A 125 -16.38 4.07 7.47
CA ALA A 125 -15.78 5.38 7.21
C ALA A 125 -15.61 5.65 5.70
N GLN A 126 -15.72 4.62 4.87
CA GLN A 126 -15.64 4.73 3.42
C GLN A 126 -16.89 5.43 2.89
N ARG A 127 -16.70 6.59 2.27
CA ARG A 127 -17.78 7.25 1.54
C ARG A 127 -17.85 6.61 0.14
N PRO A 128 -19.04 6.29 -0.39
CA PRO A 128 -19.17 5.87 -1.77
C PRO A 128 -18.55 6.94 -2.68
N GLY A 129 -17.55 6.57 -3.48
CA GLY A 129 -16.80 7.51 -4.30
C GLY A 129 -15.62 6.86 -5.03
N VAL A 130 -15.07 7.60 -5.98
CA VAL A 130 -13.83 7.24 -6.70
C VAL A 130 -12.71 8.06 -6.09
N TYR A 131 -11.74 7.39 -5.46
CA TYR A 131 -10.56 8.04 -4.92
C TYR A 131 -9.41 7.86 -5.88
N GLU A 132 -8.75 8.96 -6.22
CA GLU A 132 -7.72 9.00 -7.26
C GLU A 132 -6.41 9.55 -6.72
N TYR A 133 -5.31 8.97 -7.18
CA TYR A 133 -3.97 9.49 -6.96
C TYR A 133 -3.22 9.53 -8.28
N ARG A 134 -2.63 10.68 -8.58
CA ARG A 134 -1.76 10.86 -9.74
C ARG A 134 -0.31 11.03 -9.30
N LEU A 135 0.58 10.24 -9.89
CA LEU A 135 2.02 10.43 -9.70
C LEU A 135 2.47 11.76 -10.33
N PRO A 136 3.41 12.49 -9.70
CA PRO A 136 3.96 13.71 -10.29
C PRO A 136 4.58 13.46 -11.67
N PRO A 137 4.46 14.40 -12.63
CA PRO A 137 5.06 14.26 -13.96
C PRO A 137 6.59 14.11 -13.96
N THR A 138 7.23 14.55 -12.87
CA THR A 138 8.69 14.46 -12.65
C THR A 138 9.17 13.09 -12.19
N SER A 139 8.27 12.12 -11.99
CA SER A 139 8.64 10.75 -11.68
C SER A 139 9.35 10.11 -12.87
N VAL A 140 10.68 10.23 -12.91
CA VAL A 140 11.60 9.84 -14.01
C VAL A 140 11.63 8.33 -14.33
N VAL A 141 10.70 7.53 -13.79
CA VAL A 141 10.82 6.08 -13.74
C VAL A 141 9.77 5.35 -14.59
N TYR A 142 8.73 6.00 -15.15
CA TYR A 142 7.67 5.23 -15.80
C TYR A 142 7.10 5.72 -17.13
N ASP A 143 6.95 4.68 -17.95
CA ASP A 143 6.14 4.51 -19.14
C ASP A 143 4.64 4.48 -18.76
N HIS A 144 3.93 5.55 -19.12
CA HIS A 144 2.49 5.67 -19.40
C HIS A 144 1.41 5.46 -18.29
N ALA A 145 1.69 4.95 -17.09
CA ALA A 145 0.66 4.69 -16.06
C ALA A 145 0.78 5.57 -14.79
N ASP A 146 0.06 6.69 -14.78
CA ASP A 146 0.15 7.71 -13.73
C ASP A 146 -1.05 7.77 -12.80
N LEU A 147 -2.16 7.09 -13.13
CA LEU A 147 -3.40 7.19 -12.39
C LEU A 147 -3.70 5.90 -11.61
N THR A 148 -3.83 6.03 -10.30
CA THR A 148 -4.29 4.97 -9.40
C THR A 148 -5.69 5.29 -8.91
N ARG A 149 -6.60 4.32 -8.92
CA ARG A 149 -7.95 4.43 -8.36
C ARG A 149 -8.28 3.29 -7.43
N VAL A 150 -9.06 3.60 -6.39
CA VAL A 150 -9.75 2.60 -5.56
C VAL A 150 -11.24 2.63 -5.91
N PHE A 151 -11.75 1.49 -6.34
CA PHE A 151 -13.16 1.27 -6.64
C PHE A 151 -13.80 0.53 -5.47
N TYR A 152 -14.73 1.15 -4.75
CA TYR A 152 -15.55 0.47 -3.76
C TYR A 152 -16.84 -0.03 -4.41
N LEU A 153 -17.15 -1.31 -4.25
CA LEU A 153 -18.31 -1.96 -4.83
C LEU A 153 -19.41 -2.10 -3.78
N SER A 154 -20.66 -2.04 -4.22
CA SER A 154 -21.81 -1.97 -3.31
C SER A 154 -22.83 -3.11 -3.49
N LYS A 155 -22.80 -3.82 -4.62
CA LYS A 155 -23.84 -4.79 -4.98
C LYS A 155 -23.35 -6.22 -5.10
N THR A 156 -22.06 -6.42 -5.38
CA THR A 156 -21.44 -7.75 -5.44
C THR A 156 -20.21 -7.79 -4.56
N ASN A 157 -19.95 -8.94 -3.94
CA ASN A 157 -18.72 -9.26 -3.22
C ASN A 157 -17.77 -10.19 -4.00
N ASN A 158 -18.19 -10.64 -5.19
CA ASN A 158 -17.36 -11.43 -6.08
C ASN A 158 -16.62 -10.52 -7.06
N LEU A 159 -15.40 -10.12 -6.68
CA LEU A 159 -14.61 -9.14 -7.43
C LEU A 159 -13.96 -9.73 -8.70
N GLN A 160 -13.73 -11.04 -8.75
CA GLN A 160 -12.90 -11.65 -9.79
C GLN A 160 -13.50 -11.52 -11.21
N PRO A 161 -14.81 -11.75 -11.44
CA PRO A 161 -15.41 -11.55 -12.76
C PRO A 161 -15.27 -10.11 -13.27
N ILE A 162 -15.45 -9.13 -12.37
CA ILE A 162 -15.30 -7.71 -12.70
C ILE A 162 -13.85 -7.41 -13.08
N ILE A 163 -12.89 -7.87 -12.28
CA ILE A 163 -11.46 -7.73 -12.58
C ILE A 163 -11.13 -8.35 -13.94
N SER A 164 -11.61 -9.56 -14.23
CA SER A 164 -11.34 -10.23 -15.50
C SER A 164 -11.90 -9.44 -16.70
N ALA A 165 -13.15 -8.97 -16.61
CA ALA A 165 -13.78 -8.19 -17.67
C ALA A 165 -13.05 -6.84 -17.91
N VAL A 166 -12.70 -6.13 -16.83
CA VAL A 166 -11.96 -4.87 -16.92
C VAL A 166 -10.57 -5.08 -17.49
N ARG A 167 -9.87 -6.15 -17.08
CA ARG A 167 -8.53 -6.49 -17.60
C ARG A 167 -8.58 -6.72 -19.10
N GLU A 168 -9.58 -7.45 -19.57
CA GLU A 168 -9.70 -7.78 -20.99
C GLU A 168 -9.96 -6.53 -21.83
N ALA A 169 -10.87 -5.67 -21.37
CA ALA A 169 -11.26 -4.45 -22.08
C ALA A 169 -10.18 -3.34 -22.06
N THR A 170 -9.42 -3.22 -20.97
CA THR A 170 -8.52 -2.06 -20.74
C THR A 170 -7.03 -2.41 -20.84
N LYS A 171 -6.69 -3.70 -20.76
CA LYS A 171 -5.31 -4.21 -20.63
C LYS A 171 -4.58 -3.69 -19.39
N ILE A 172 -5.28 -3.17 -18.38
CA ILE A 172 -4.68 -2.84 -17.09
C ILE A 172 -4.19 -4.14 -16.42
N THR A 173 -2.88 -4.24 -16.21
CA THR A 173 -2.26 -5.40 -15.55
C THR A 173 -2.28 -5.27 -14.03
N ARG A 174 -2.12 -4.05 -13.51
CA ARG A 174 -2.05 -3.77 -12.07
C ARG A 174 -3.45 -3.54 -11.51
N MET A 175 -4.16 -4.62 -11.20
CA MET A 175 -5.45 -4.60 -10.51
C MET A 175 -5.48 -5.64 -9.40
N MET A 176 -5.82 -5.20 -8.19
CA MET A 176 -5.76 -6.01 -6.98
C MET A 176 -7.13 -6.04 -6.28
N PRO A 177 -7.71 -7.23 -6.03
CA PRO A 177 -8.92 -7.36 -5.23
C PRO A 177 -8.62 -7.09 -3.75
N GLN A 178 -9.55 -6.44 -3.06
CA GLN A 178 -9.58 -6.22 -1.62
C GLN A 178 -10.90 -6.76 -1.07
N ASN A 179 -10.94 -8.09 -0.89
CA ASN A 179 -12.18 -8.81 -0.60
C ASN A 179 -12.84 -8.35 0.70
N GLN A 180 -12.04 -8.03 1.74
CA GLN A 180 -12.56 -7.57 3.04
C GLN A 180 -13.22 -6.19 2.96
N MET A 181 -12.81 -5.36 2.00
CA MET A 181 -13.34 -4.00 1.79
C MET A 181 -14.31 -3.90 0.62
N ASN A 182 -14.57 -5.04 -0.04
CA ASN A 182 -15.28 -5.07 -1.31
C ASN A 182 -14.76 -4.04 -2.32
N ALA A 183 -13.45 -3.95 -2.46
CA ALA A 183 -12.81 -2.92 -3.27
C ALA A 183 -11.83 -3.48 -4.30
N ILE A 184 -11.56 -2.74 -5.37
CA ILE A 184 -10.54 -3.03 -6.37
C ILE A 184 -9.59 -1.84 -6.44
N VAL A 185 -8.29 -2.08 -6.27
CA VAL A 185 -7.26 -1.06 -6.51
C VAL A 185 -6.66 -1.29 -7.89
N ALA A 186 -6.66 -0.26 -8.74
CA ALA A 186 -6.13 -0.34 -10.10
C ALA A 186 -5.16 0.80 -10.40
N ARG A 187 -4.15 0.55 -11.24
CA ARG A 187 -3.24 1.57 -11.77
C ARG A 187 -3.03 1.41 -13.26
N GLY A 188 -3.27 2.49 -14.01
CA GLY A 188 -3.17 2.51 -15.47
C GLY A 188 -3.04 3.92 -16.04
N THR A 189 -3.13 4.03 -17.36
CA THR A 189 -3.22 5.33 -18.05
C THR A 189 -4.57 5.98 -17.83
N ASP A 190 -4.71 7.25 -18.19
CA ASP A 190 -5.99 7.97 -18.10
C ASP A 190 -7.08 7.34 -18.97
N SER A 191 -6.74 6.94 -20.20
CA SER A 191 -7.69 6.29 -21.11
C SER A 191 -8.11 4.91 -20.60
N GLN A 192 -7.15 4.12 -20.09
CA GLN A 192 -7.45 2.83 -19.48
C GLN A 192 -8.38 2.99 -18.27
N MET A 193 -8.10 3.96 -17.41
CA MET A 193 -8.84 4.17 -16.17
C MET A 193 -10.25 4.73 -16.41
N ALA A 194 -10.43 5.58 -17.43
CA ALA A 194 -11.74 6.06 -17.84
C ALA A 194 -12.65 4.88 -18.24
N THR A 195 -12.16 3.99 -19.12
CA THR A 195 -12.89 2.79 -19.54
C THR A 195 -13.12 1.83 -18.37
N ALA A 196 -12.12 1.61 -17.52
CA ALA A 196 -12.25 0.75 -16.34
C ALA A 196 -13.37 1.23 -15.42
N SER A 197 -13.45 2.54 -15.17
CA SER A 197 -14.44 3.12 -14.27
C SER A 197 -15.86 2.93 -14.76
N GLN A 198 -16.10 3.12 -16.06
CA GLN A 198 -17.41 2.88 -16.66
C GLN A 198 -17.82 1.40 -16.53
N LEU A 199 -16.90 0.48 -16.82
CA LEU A 199 -17.18 -0.94 -16.80
C LEU A 199 -17.39 -1.48 -15.37
N VAL A 200 -16.59 -1.03 -14.40
CA VAL A 200 -16.80 -1.38 -12.98
C VAL A 200 -18.18 -0.92 -12.50
N LEU A 201 -18.58 0.32 -12.80
CA LEU A 201 -19.90 0.84 -12.42
C LEU A 201 -21.05 0.07 -13.10
N GLN A 202 -20.87 -0.34 -14.36
CA GLN A 202 -21.86 -1.15 -15.07
C GLN A 202 -22.01 -2.53 -14.46
N LEU A 203 -20.89 -3.19 -14.14
CA LEU A 203 -20.89 -4.56 -13.60
C LEU A 203 -21.26 -4.63 -12.11
N ASP A 204 -20.99 -3.58 -11.32
CA ASP A 204 -21.54 -3.51 -9.95
C ASP A 204 -23.07 -3.38 -10.01
N ARG A 205 -23.65 -2.66 -10.98
CA ARG A 205 -25.12 -2.54 -11.09
C ARG A 205 -25.82 -3.82 -11.54
N SER A 206 -25.15 -4.66 -12.32
CA SER A 206 -25.69 -5.90 -12.87
C SER A 206 -24.96 -7.08 -12.24
N PRO A 207 -25.41 -7.63 -11.08
CA PRO A 207 -24.77 -8.79 -10.49
C PRO A 207 -24.74 -9.90 -11.55
N ALA A 208 -23.54 -10.38 -11.89
CA ALA A 208 -23.38 -11.50 -12.80
C ALA A 208 -24.26 -12.65 -12.32
N GLN A 209 -25.24 -13.05 -13.13
CA GLN A 209 -26.08 -14.21 -12.81
C GLN A 209 -25.18 -15.45 -12.72
N PRO A 210 -25.44 -16.34 -11.74
CA PRO A 210 -24.66 -17.56 -11.52
C PRO A 210 -24.69 -18.52 -12.70
#